data_AF-A0A348VTZ6-F1
#
_entry.id   AF-A0A348VTZ6-F1
#
_cell.length_a   1.000
_cell.length_b   1.000
_cell.length_c   1.000
_cell.angle_alpha   90.00
_cell.angle_beta   90.00
_cell.angle_gamma   90.00
#
_symmetry.space_group_name_H-M   'P 1'
#
loop_
_entity.id
_entity.type
_entity.pdbx_description
1 polymer ?
#
loop_
_entity_poly.entity_id
_entity_poly.type
_entity_poly.pdbx_seq_one_letter_code
_entity_poly.pdbx_strand_id
1 'polypeptide(L)' 'MVGKRYKAAAAMVDQAKEYSLEEAIGLAKKAAKTKFDESVDLAVKLGVDPKQADQMVRGTVVLPHGTGKTVRVLVFA' A
#
# COMPACT_ATOMS: atom_id res chain seq x y z
N MET A 1 -22.94 2.54 -1.95
CA MET A 1 -23.16 2.95 -0.53
C MET A 1 -21.93 2.56 0.27
N VAL A 2 -21.23 3.51 0.88
CA VAL A 2 -19.96 3.27 1.58
C VAL A 2 -20.20 2.50 2.89
N GLY A 3 -19.50 1.38 3.10
CA GLY A 3 -19.69 0.50 4.26
C GLY A 3 -19.34 1.18 5.60
N LYS A 4 -20.04 0.80 6.68
CA LYS A 4 -19.87 1.39 8.03
C LYS A 4 -18.42 1.35 8.53
N ARG A 5 -17.69 0.26 8.23
CA ARG A 5 -16.28 0.07 8.59
C ARG A 5 -15.36 1.06 7.87
N TYR A 6 -15.62 1.29 6.58
CA TYR A 6 -14.86 2.26 5.79
C TYR A 6 -15.10 3.68 6.27
N LYS A 7 -16.36 4.06 6.56
CA LYS A 7 -16.65 5.40 7.11
C LYS A 7 -15.92 5.68 8.42
N ALA A 8 -15.83 4.68 9.30
CA ALA A 8 -15.10 4.80 10.57
C ALA A 8 -13.58 4.94 10.37
N ALA A 9 -13.00 4.27 9.39
CA ALA A 9 -11.58 4.41 9.04
C ALA A 9 -11.29 5.76 8.36
N ALA A 10 -12.16 6.20 7.44
CA ALA A 10 -12.02 7.47 6.74
C ALA A 10 -12.13 8.67 7.69
N ALA A 11 -12.94 8.58 8.75
CA ALA A 11 -13.03 9.64 9.77
C ALA A 11 -11.75 9.80 10.62
N MET A 12 -10.85 8.80 10.63
CA MET A 12 -9.58 8.88 11.36
C MET A 12 -8.45 9.52 10.54
N VAL A 13 -8.67 9.75 9.25
CA VAL A 13 -7.68 10.28 8.32
C VAL A 13 -8.13 11.65 7.84
N ASP A 14 -7.33 12.67 8.12
CA ASP A 14 -7.52 14.00 7.57
C ASP A 14 -6.84 14.09 6.20
N GLN A 15 -7.62 14.35 5.15
CA GLN A 15 -7.10 14.45 3.78
C GLN A 15 -6.30 15.73 3.53
N ALA A 16 -6.46 16.76 4.37
CA ALA A 16 -5.76 18.03 4.21
C ALA A 16 -4.40 18.06 4.93
N LYS A 17 -4.14 17.09 5.80
CA LYS A 17 -2.90 17.02 6.58
C LYS A 17 -1.87 16.13 5.89
N GLU A 18 -0.66 16.64 5.73
CA GLU A 18 0.49 15.82 5.39
C GLU A 18 0.98 15.07 6.64
N TYR A 19 0.99 13.74 6.57
CA TYR A 19 1.48 12.89 7.63
C TYR A 19 2.92 12.48 7.36
N SER A 20 3.74 12.42 8.41
CA SER A 20 5.02 11.74 8.32
C SER A 20 4.83 10.24 8.09
N LEU A 21 5.85 9.56 7.56
CA LEU A 21 5.77 8.13 7.26
C LEU A 21 5.40 7.28 8.50
N GLU A 22 5.96 7.62 9.66
CA GLU A 22 5.72 6.91 10.92
C GLU A 22 4.26 7.08 11.39
N GLU A 23 3.74 8.31 11.33
CA GLU A 23 2.35 8.59 11.69
C GLU A 23 1.37 7.91 10.72
N ALA A 24 1.67 7.93 9.42
CA ALA A 24 0.87 7.30 8.39
C ALA A 24 0.78 5.78 8.60
N ILE A 25 1.90 5.10 8.89
CA ILE A 25 1.92 3.66 9.19
C ILE A 25 1.15 3.38 10.49
N GLY A 26 1.29 4.23 11.50
CA GLY A 26 0.54 4.11 12.76
C GLY A 26 -0.97 4.21 12.57
N LEU A 27 -1.43 5.16 11.74
CA LEU A 27 -2.84 5.32 11.39
C LEU A 27 -3.35 4.16 10.54
N ALA A 28 -2.58 3.69 9.56
CA ALA A 28 -2.94 2.55 8.72
C ALA A 28 -3.20 1.29 9.57
N LYS A 29 -2.32 1.01 10.55
CA LYS A 29 -2.50 -0.11 11.50
C LYS A 29 -3.71 0.05 12.42
N LYS A 30 -4.09 1.28 12.78
CA LYS A 30 -5.30 1.56 13.59
C LYS A 30 -6.59 1.44 12.78
N ALA A 31 -6.53 1.75 11.49
CA ALA A 31 -7.64 1.60 10.56
C ALA A 31 -7.91 0.13 10.20
N ALA A 32 -6.88 -0.72 10.25
CA ALA A 32 -6.97 -2.17 10.09
C ALA A 32 -7.82 -2.80 11.20
N LYS A 33 -9.07 -3.17 10.85
CA LYS A 33 -10.02 -3.81 11.78
C LYS A 33 -10.32 -5.27 11.42
N THR A 34 -9.69 -5.81 10.38
CA THR A 34 -9.94 -7.20 9.99
C THR A 34 -9.15 -8.18 10.85
N LYS A 35 -9.55 -9.45 10.81
CA LYS A 35 -8.98 -10.53 11.64
C LYS A 35 -7.84 -11.27 10.94
N PHE A 36 -7.42 -10.84 9.77
CA PHE A 36 -6.41 -11.49 8.93
C PHE A 36 -5.28 -10.50 8.61
N ASP A 37 -4.17 -11.01 8.07
CA ASP A 37 -3.04 -10.17 7.67
C ASP A 37 -3.40 -9.30 6.46
N GLU A 38 -3.61 -8.01 6.71
CA GLU A 38 -3.89 -7.03 5.65
C GLU A 38 -2.61 -6.70 4.85
N SER A 39 -2.80 -6.44 3.55
CA SER A 39 -1.73 -5.91 2.69
C SER A 39 -1.81 -4.38 2.66
N VAL A 40 -0.66 -3.72 2.65
CA VAL A 40 -0.57 -2.26 2.53
C VAL A 40 -0.23 -1.91 1.09
N ASP A 41 -1.09 -1.13 0.45
CA ASP A 41 -0.87 -0.56 -0.87
C ASP A 41 -0.40 0.89 -0.76
N LEU A 42 0.54 1.27 -1.62
CA LEU A 42 1.08 2.63 -1.70
C LEU A 42 0.75 3.22 -3.07
N ALA A 43 -0.12 4.23 -3.11
CA ALA A 43 -0.48 4.92 -4.34
C ALA A 43 0.43 6.13 -4.56
N VAL A 44 1.25 6.10 -5.60
CA VAL A 44 2.11 7.21 -5.99
C VAL A 44 1.60 7.80 -7.29
N LYS A 45 1.28 9.10 -7.27
CA LYS A 45 0.95 9.84 -8.48
C LYS A 45 2.25 10.30 -9.12
N LEU A 46 2.64 9.63 -10.20
CA LEU A 46 3.78 10.03 -11.03
C LEU A 46 3.30 11.07 -12.05
N GLY A 47 4.09 12.12 -12.27
CA GLY A 47 3.81 13.18 -13.26
C GLY A 47 4.13 12.78 -14.71
N VAL A 48 4.08 11.48 -15.02
CA VAL A 48 4.42 10.93 -16.33
C VAL A 48 3.20 10.90 -17.25
N ASP A 49 3.39 11.18 -18.54
CA ASP A 49 2.34 11.00 -19.55
C ASP A 49 2.37 9.56 -20.09
N PRO A 50 1.40 8.70 -19.74
CA PRO A 50 1.38 7.31 -20.18
C PRO A 50 1.16 7.14 -21.69
N LYS A 51 0.83 8.22 -22.43
CA LYS A 51 0.74 8.17 -23.90
C LYS A 51 2.11 8.17 -24.57
N GLN A 52 3.16 8.63 -23.90
CA GLN A 52 4.53 8.55 -24.40
C GLN A 52 5.20 7.28 -23.86
N ALA A 53 5.62 6.39 -24.77
CA ALA A 53 6.19 5.09 -24.42
C ALA A 53 7.43 5.20 -23.51
N ASP A 54 8.24 6.26 -23.69
CA ASP A 54 9.48 6.48 -22.93
C ASP A 54 9.25 6.92 -21.48
N GLN A 55 8.03 7.36 -21.14
CA GLN A 55 7.67 7.79 -19.78
C GLN A 55 6.98 6.69 -18.98
N MET A 56 6.81 5.49 -19.56
CA MET A 56 6.19 4.36 -18.87
C MET A 56 7.16 3.76 -17.84
N VAL A 57 6.87 3.97 -16.56
CA VAL A 57 7.67 3.38 -15.47
C VAL A 57 7.12 2.00 -15.11
N ARG A 58 7.84 0.95 -15.51
CA ARG A 58 7.56 -0.43 -15.10
C ARG A 58 8.85 -1.06 -14.61
N GLY A 59 8.89 -1.39 -13.32
CA GLY A 59 10.03 -2.02 -12.68
C GLY A 59 9.59 -3.03 -11.63
N THR A 60 10.49 -3.95 -11.30
CA THR A 60 10.38 -4.83 -10.14
C THR A 60 11.41 -4.37 -9.12
N VAL A 61 11.03 -4.34 -7.84
CA VAL A 61 11.94 -3.97 -6.76
C VAL A 61 11.90 -5.07 -5.72
N VAL A 62 13.07 -5.51 -5.28
CA VAL A 62 13.20 -6.40 -4.13
C VAL A 62 13.12 -5.54 -2.89
N LEU A 63 12.10 -5.78 -2.06
CA LEU A 63 11.94 -5.04 -0.80
C LEU A 63 13.03 -5.46 0.20
N PRO A 64 13.65 -4.52 0.94
CA PRO A 64 14.71 -4.83 1.90
C PRO A 64 14.24 -5.73 3.05
N HIS A 65 12.94 -5.72 3.36
CA HIS A 65 12.32 -6.60 4.35
C HIS A 65 11.51 -7.75 3.71
N GLY A 66 11.64 -7.95 2.40
CA GLY A 66 10.85 -8.91 1.63
C GLY A 66 9.35 -8.56 1.61
N THR A 67 8.54 -9.49 1.11
CA THR A 67 7.07 -9.37 1.04
C THR A 67 6.36 -9.94 2.28
N GLY A 68 7.12 -10.35 3.30
CA GLY A 68 6.57 -10.99 4.51
C GLY A 68 5.95 -12.38 4.29
N LYS A 69 5.97 -12.91 3.05
CA LYS A 69 5.46 -14.24 2.73
C LYS A 69 6.60 -15.22 2.58
N THR A 70 6.51 -16.35 3.29
CA THR A 70 7.45 -17.47 3.17
C THR A 70 7.26 -18.14 1.81
N VAL A 71 8.15 -17.85 0.85
CA VAL A 71 8.15 -18.53 -0.46
C VAL A 71 8.77 -19.92 -0.28
N ARG A 72 8.01 -20.97 -0.60
CA ARG A 72 8.52 -22.34 -0.70
C ARG A 72 8.75 -22.66 -2.17
N VAL A 73 10.01 -22.87 -2.55
CA VAL A 73 10.39 -23.23 -3.92
C VAL A 73 10.75 -24.71 -3.96
N LEU A 74 10.09 -25.48 -4.82
CA LEU A 74 10.46 -26.85 -5.16
C LEU A 74 11.21 -26.81 -6.48
N VAL A 75 12.50 -27.18 -6.45
CA VAL A 75 13.34 -27.32 -7.64
C VAL A 75 13.38 -28.79 -8.01
N PHE A 76 12.98 -29.12 -9.22
CA PHE A 76 13.28 -30.40 -9.85
C PHE A 76 14.43 -30.15 -10.83
N ALA A 77 15.52 -30.90 -10.66
CA ALA A 77 16.69 -30.90 -11.54
C ALA A 77 16.61 -32.06 -12.53
#